data_AF-A0A1N7IS80-F1
#
_entry.id   AF-A0A1N7IS80-F1
#
_cell.length_a   1.000
_cell.length_b   1.000
_cell.length_c   1.000
_cell.angle_alpha   90.00
_cell.angle_beta   90.00
_cell.angle_gamma   90.00
#
_symmetry.space_group_name_H-M   'P 1'
#
loop_
_entity.id
_entity.type
_entity.pdbx_description
1 polymer ?
#
loop_
_entity_poly.entity_id
_entity_poly.type
_entity_poly.pdbx_seq_one_letter_code
_entity_poly.pdbx_strand_id
1 'polypeptide(L)'
;MPWGDYGNTLFTGFAYPDENNDEIIYIERAGPFVPAIYKKWDMILVSESTRQKLEKSDLKGIQFINTTFKKIVDIDWQNWDLEAEKPRIYPAGGEPENYIFTRKHNAEIAKKMEAIWCLKLDKETLIGRKQRNVSGRNELFIIENAWTGNDIFISKSAGHIYLTEKAKKWFEENLPECIMFREFNSKIATQQEIDFVLDYIKPTAPKVDPFAHLTEKDWKNYQKFLEHATKFIAKSKTDKTEKSKAKSIEKAIESFKNAQAIKPLGKKEQFLFEQLTK
;
A
#
# COMPACT_ATOMS: atom_id res chain seq x y z
N MET A 1 -14.50 -15.38 3.25
CA MET A 1 -14.02 -15.25 4.65
C MET A 1 -15.19 -14.87 5.53
N PRO A 2 -15.45 -15.57 6.64
CA PRO A 2 -16.51 -15.20 7.57
C PRO A 2 -16.21 -13.85 8.24
N TRP A 3 -17.26 -13.12 8.64
CA TRP A 3 -17.19 -11.87 9.41
C TRP A 3 -16.31 -10.75 8.86
N GLY A 4 -16.05 -10.73 7.54
CA GLY A 4 -15.24 -9.69 6.90
C GLY A 4 -13.81 -9.60 7.46
N ASP A 5 -13.40 -8.39 7.86
CA ASP A 5 -12.02 -8.12 8.31
C ASP A 5 -11.63 -8.86 9.59
N TYR A 6 -12.61 -9.19 10.45
CA TYR A 6 -12.38 -9.99 11.66
C TYR A 6 -11.92 -11.40 11.31
N GLY A 7 -12.63 -12.10 10.43
CA GLY A 7 -12.22 -13.44 9.98
C GLY A 7 -10.95 -13.40 9.12
N ASN A 8 -10.78 -12.35 8.30
CA ASN A 8 -9.55 -12.17 7.53
C ASN A 8 -8.32 -12.02 8.43
N THR A 9 -8.41 -11.25 9.51
CA THR A 9 -7.33 -11.09 10.50
C THR A 9 -7.03 -12.41 11.23
N LEU A 10 -8.05 -13.15 11.64
CA LEU A 10 -7.90 -14.45 12.29
C LEU A 10 -7.24 -15.49 11.38
N PHE A 11 -7.53 -15.46 10.08
CA PHE A 11 -6.99 -16.38 9.09
C PHE A 11 -5.57 -16.03 8.62
N THR A 12 -5.35 -14.79 8.20
CA THR A 12 -4.09 -14.35 7.57
C THR A 12 -3.07 -13.77 8.56
N GLY A 13 -3.54 -13.13 9.63
CA GLY A 13 -2.69 -12.35 10.54
C GLY A 13 -1.88 -11.27 9.82
N PHE A 14 -0.63 -11.12 10.26
CA PHE A 14 0.35 -10.18 9.74
C PHE A 14 1.63 -10.91 9.39
N ALA A 15 2.26 -10.45 8.31
CA ALA A 15 3.56 -10.90 7.85
C ALA A 15 4.32 -9.68 7.35
N TYR A 16 5.57 -9.50 7.76
CA TYR A 16 6.39 -8.35 7.38
C TYR A 16 7.88 -8.70 7.45
N PRO A 17 8.73 -8.11 6.60
CA PRO A 17 10.16 -8.39 6.62
C PRO A 17 10.82 -7.80 7.89
N ASP A 18 11.94 -8.38 8.31
CA ASP A 18 12.84 -7.74 9.27
C ASP A 18 13.41 -6.45 8.66
N GLU A 19 13.56 -5.41 9.48
CA GLU A 19 14.01 -4.09 9.05
C GLU A 19 15.44 -4.11 8.49
N ASN A 20 16.27 -5.06 8.94
CA ASN A 20 17.67 -5.17 8.56
C ASN A 20 17.95 -6.33 7.59
N ASN A 21 17.00 -7.26 7.42
CA ASN A 21 17.15 -8.43 6.57
C ASN A 21 15.81 -8.87 5.96
N ASP A 22 15.60 -8.57 4.69
CA ASP A 22 14.37 -8.94 3.96
C ASP A 22 14.26 -10.45 3.66
N GLU A 23 15.30 -11.24 3.94
CA GLU A 23 15.26 -12.70 3.92
C GLU A 23 14.73 -13.32 5.22
N ILE A 24 14.29 -12.51 6.18
CA ILE A 24 13.57 -12.97 7.37
C ILE A 24 12.19 -12.31 7.40
N ILE A 25 11.15 -13.13 7.38
CA ILE A 25 9.76 -12.66 7.49
C ILE A 25 9.22 -12.96 8.89
N TYR A 26 8.79 -11.93 9.63
CA TYR A 26 8.10 -12.12 10.90
C TYR A 26 6.62 -12.37 10.68
N ILE A 27 6.05 -13.30 11.46
CA ILE A 27 4.64 -13.63 11.46
C ILE A 27 4.02 -13.29 12.81
N GLU A 28 2.87 -12.62 12.76
CA GLU A 28 1.99 -12.39 13.90
C GLU A 28 0.56 -12.84 13.58
N ARG A 29 0.03 -13.86 14.27
CA ARG A 29 -1.27 -14.46 13.90
C ARG A 29 -1.96 -15.20 15.05
N ALA A 30 -3.22 -15.57 14.81
CA ALA A 30 -3.92 -16.55 15.62
C ALA A 30 -3.40 -17.96 15.32
N GLY A 31 -3.30 -18.78 16.37
CA GLY A 31 -3.04 -20.21 16.31
C GLY A 31 -4.07 -20.98 17.14
N PRO A 32 -4.08 -22.32 17.07
CA PRO A 32 -3.06 -23.18 16.45
C PRO A 32 -3.20 -23.39 14.94
N PHE A 33 -4.33 -23.00 14.34
CA PHE A 33 -4.56 -23.24 12.91
C PHE A 33 -3.57 -22.48 12.00
N VAL A 34 -3.03 -23.18 11.00
CA VAL A 34 -2.20 -22.65 9.91
C VAL A 34 -2.88 -22.97 8.57
N PRO A 35 -3.29 -21.98 7.78
CA PRO A 35 -3.77 -22.18 6.42
C PRO A 35 -2.71 -22.82 5.54
N ALA A 36 -3.16 -23.70 4.64
CA ALA A 36 -2.29 -24.33 3.66
C ALA A 36 -1.55 -23.29 2.78
N ILE A 37 -2.25 -22.21 2.42
CA ILE A 37 -1.73 -21.07 1.67
C ILE A 37 -2.55 -19.81 2.02
N TYR A 38 -1.91 -18.66 2.05
CA TYR A 38 -2.58 -17.36 2.14
C TYR A 38 -1.70 -16.25 1.60
N LYS A 39 -2.30 -15.08 1.38
CA LYS A 39 -1.62 -13.89 0.86
C LYS A 39 -1.63 -12.77 1.90
N LYS A 40 -0.49 -12.12 2.09
CA LYS A 40 -0.38 -10.83 2.81
C LYS A 40 0.38 -9.86 1.93
N TRP A 41 -0.27 -8.78 1.50
CA TRP A 41 0.27 -7.80 0.55
C TRP A 41 0.81 -8.42 -0.74
N ASP A 42 2.12 -8.44 -0.96
CA ASP A 42 2.80 -9.05 -2.11
C ASP A 42 3.43 -10.41 -1.78
N MET A 43 3.22 -10.93 -0.57
CA MET A 43 3.77 -12.20 -0.10
C MET A 43 2.74 -13.34 -0.24
N ILE A 44 3.21 -14.51 -0.71
CA ILE A 44 2.49 -15.78 -0.58
C ILE A 44 3.12 -16.58 0.54
N LEU A 45 2.31 -16.91 1.54
CA LEU A 45 2.72 -17.69 2.69
C LEU A 45 2.09 -19.07 2.58
N VAL A 46 2.88 -20.11 2.85
CA VAL A 46 2.46 -21.51 2.78
C VAL A 46 2.84 -22.25 4.07
N SER A 47 2.01 -23.21 4.45
CA SER A 47 2.36 -24.19 5.50
C SER A 47 3.54 -25.06 5.06
N GLU A 48 4.26 -25.67 6.00
CA GLU A 48 5.31 -26.67 5.71
C GLU A 48 4.80 -27.81 4.82
N SER A 49 3.58 -28.30 5.04
CA SER A 49 2.95 -29.38 4.27
C SER A 49 2.75 -28.95 2.82
N THR A 50 2.31 -27.71 2.60
CA THR A 50 2.20 -27.14 1.25
C THR A 50 3.58 -26.90 0.63
N ARG A 51 4.55 -26.42 1.40
CA ARG A 51 5.94 -26.24 0.95
C ARG A 51 6.50 -27.54 0.40
N GLN A 52 6.37 -28.64 1.14
CA GLN A 52 6.84 -29.97 0.71
C GLN A 52 6.16 -30.47 -0.56
N LYS A 53 4.88 -30.14 -0.78
CA LYS A 53 4.19 -30.46 -2.05
C LYS A 53 4.73 -29.61 -3.19
N LEU A 54 4.96 -28.31 -2.97
CA LEU A 54 5.52 -27.40 -3.96
C LEU A 54 6.95 -27.79 -4.37
N GLU A 55 7.80 -28.20 -3.42
CA GLU A 55 9.17 -28.67 -3.69
C GLU A 55 9.21 -29.91 -4.60
N LYS A 56 8.18 -30.76 -4.53
CA LYS A 56 8.04 -31.96 -5.36
C LYS A 56 7.34 -31.69 -6.69
N SER A 57 6.82 -30.48 -6.89
CA SER A 57 6.17 -30.10 -8.13
C SER A 57 7.21 -29.90 -9.23
N ASP A 58 6.75 -29.86 -10.47
CA ASP A 58 7.55 -29.51 -11.63
C ASP A 58 7.45 -28.00 -11.97
N LEU A 59 6.96 -27.18 -11.04
CA LEU A 59 6.88 -25.74 -11.18
C LEU A 59 8.27 -25.10 -11.11
N LYS A 60 8.52 -24.13 -11.99
CA LYS A 60 9.79 -23.43 -12.12
C LYS A 60 9.86 -22.21 -11.20
N GLY A 61 11.05 -21.97 -10.66
CA GLY A 61 11.34 -20.79 -9.84
C GLY A 61 10.84 -20.87 -8.40
N ILE A 62 10.49 -22.07 -7.91
CA ILE A 62 10.04 -22.25 -6.53
C ILE A 62 11.24 -22.15 -5.58
N GLN A 63 11.20 -21.12 -4.74
CA GLN A 63 12.17 -20.85 -3.68
C GLN A 63 11.42 -20.34 -2.45
N PHE A 64 12.00 -20.52 -1.27
CA PHE A 64 11.38 -20.15 0.00
C PHE A 64 12.27 -19.27 0.84
N ILE A 65 11.64 -18.35 1.56
CA ILE A 65 12.22 -17.49 2.58
C ILE A 65 11.75 -18.01 3.94
N ASN A 66 12.69 -18.07 4.89
CA ASN A 66 12.40 -18.46 6.27
C ASN A 66 11.44 -17.45 6.91
N THR A 67 10.52 -17.96 7.74
CA THR A 67 9.69 -17.11 8.58
C THR A 67 9.92 -17.40 10.06
N THR A 68 9.68 -16.40 10.90
CA THR A 68 9.78 -16.51 12.36
C THR A 68 8.48 -16.08 13.01
N PHE A 69 7.96 -16.92 13.91
CA PHE A 69 6.80 -16.58 14.73
C PHE A 69 7.19 -15.55 15.79
N LYS A 70 6.93 -14.28 15.50
CA LYS A 70 7.14 -13.18 16.45
C LYS A 70 6.01 -13.11 17.46
N LYS A 71 4.77 -13.37 17.03
CA LYS A 71 3.59 -13.36 17.92
C LYS A 71 2.53 -14.37 17.51
N ILE A 72 2.19 -15.29 18.40
CA ILE A 72 1.11 -16.25 18.19
C ILE A 72 0.15 -16.09 19.33
N VAL A 73 -1.12 -15.87 19.04
CA VAL A 73 -2.17 -15.73 20.05
C VAL A 73 -3.04 -16.96 20.05
N ASP A 74 -3.40 -17.43 21.24
CA ASP A 74 -4.27 -18.59 21.42
C ASP A 74 -5.72 -18.23 21.11
N ILE A 75 -6.15 -18.49 19.88
CA ILE A 75 -7.52 -18.28 19.44
C ILE A 75 -7.88 -19.40 18.46
N ASP A 76 -8.53 -20.42 18.97
CA ASP A 76 -9.09 -21.52 18.17
C ASP A 76 -10.42 -21.13 17.52
N TRP A 77 -10.34 -20.21 16.56
CA TRP A 77 -11.51 -19.64 15.90
C TRP A 77 -12.14 -20.60 14.87
N GLN A 78 -11.44 -21.65 14.44
CA GLN A 78 -11.99 -22.64 13.51
C GLN A 78 -13.12 -23.45 14.14
N ASN A 79 -13.13 -23.56 15.46
CA ASN A 79 -14.19 -24.22 16.22
C ASN A 79 -15.33 -23.26 16.62
N TRP A 80 -15.39 -22.07 16.02
CA TRP A 80 -16.53 -21.16 16.16
C TRP A 80 -17.57 -21.44 15.07
N ASP A 81 -18.79 -20.95 15.25
CA ASP A 81 -19.84 -21.03 14.24
C ASP A 81 -19.55 -20.05 13.09
N LEU A 82 -18.95 -20.55 12.00
CA LEU A 82 -18.53 -19.75 10.86
C LEU A 82 -19.70 -19.15 10.06
N GLU A 83 -20.91 -19.70 10.23
CA GLU A 83 -22.13 -19.21 9.56
C GLU A 83 -22.85 -18.13 10.39
N ALA A 84 -22.41 -17.89 11.62
CA ALA A 84 -22.95 -16.81 12.45
C ALA A 84 -22.70 -15.44 11.81
N GLU A 85 -23.64 -14.51 11.99
CA GLU A 85 -23.53 -13.13 11.50
C GLU A 85 -22.27 -12.42 12.04
N LYS A 86 -21.84 -12.79 13.25
CA LYS A 86 -20.77 -12.14 14.01
C LYS A 86 -19.81 -13.17 14.62
N PRO A 87 -18.53 -12.82 14.83
CA PRO A 87 -17.60 -13.71 15.50
C PRO A 87 -18.05 -13.95 16.94
N ARG A 88 -17.71 -15.12 17.49
CA ARG A 88 -18.04 -15.49 18.87
C ARG A 88 -17.58 -14.45 19.89
N ILE A 89 -16.43 -13.84 19.67
CA ILE A 89 -15.78 -12.89 20.58
C ILE A 89 -15.17 -11.77 19.78
N TYR A 90 -15.58 -10.51 19.98
CA TYR A 90 -14.87 -9.35 19.44
C TYR A 90 -13.57 -9.07 20.21
N PRO A 91 -12.52 -8.55 19.55
CA PRO A 91 -11.30 -8.14 20.24
C PRO A 91 -11.52 -6.86 21.07
N ALA A 92 -10.68 -6.65 22.08
CA ALA A 92 -10.70 -5.42 22.87
C ALA A 92 -10.50 -4.20 21.95
N GLY A 93 -11.26 -3.12 22.18
CA GLY A 93 -11.21 -1.92 21.34
C GLY A 93 -11.95 -2.02 20.00
N GLY A 94 -12.54 -3.18 19.67
CA GLY A 94 -13.39 -3.35 18.49
C GLY A 94 -12.63 -3.60 17.19
N GLU A 95 -11.44 -3.06 17.00
CA GLU A 95 -10.73 -3.23 15.71
C GLU A 95 -10.22 -4.67 15.47
N PRO A 96 -10.37 -5.23 14.24
CA PRO A 96 -9.93 -6.59 13.93
C PRO A 96 -8.49 -6.91 14.30
N GLU A 97 -7.54 -5.99 14.08
CA GLU A 97 -6.12 -6.22 14.36
C GLU A 97 -5.85 -6.48 15.84
N ASN A 98 -6.73 -5.99 16.72
CA ASN A 98 -6.65 -6.21 18.15
C ASN A 98 -6.84 -7.68 18.53
N TYR A 99 -7.28 -8.56 17.63
CA TYR A 99 -7.17 -9.99 17.87
C TYR A 99 -5.74 -10.40 18.22
N ILE A 100 -4.78 -9.82 17.50
CA ILE A 100 -3.36 -10.15 17.56
C ILE A 100 -2.61 -9.16 18.45
N PHE A 101 -2.79 -7.85 18.22
CA PHE A 101 -1.95 -6.83 18.86
C PHE A 101 -2.12 -6.73 20.37
N THR A 102 -3.34 -6.91 20.89
CA THR A 102 -3.62 -6.71 22.33
C THR A 102 -3.37 -7.94 23.21
N ARG A 103 -3.29 -9.14 22.62
CA ARG A 103 -3.07 -10.39 23.35
C ARG A 103 -1.59 -10.70 23.53
N LYS A 104 -1.24 -11.59 24.46
CA LYS A 104 0.15 -12.02 24.68
C LYS A 104 0.55 -13.13 23.69
N HIS A 105 1.84 -13.19 23.36
CA HIS A 105 2.41 -14.32 22.62
C HIS A 105 2.30 -15.61 23.46
N ASN A 106 1.83 -16.69 22.84
CA ASN A 106 1.78 -18.03 23.41
C ASN A 106 2.83 -18.92 22.73
N ALA A 107 3.97 -19.10 23.40
CA ALA A 107 5.10 -19.86 22.88
C ALA A 107 4.82 -21.38 22.79
N GLU A 108 3.94 -21.91 23.63
CA GLU A 108 3.60 -23.34 23.62
C GLU A 108 2.79 -23.70 22.37
N ILE A 109 1.84 -22.85 22.00
CA ILE A 109 1.07 -23.02 20.76
C ILE A 109 1.98 -22.79 19.56
N ALA A 110 2.80 -21.74 19.57
CA ALA A 110 3.74 -21.46 18.49
C ALA A 110 4.64 -22.66 18.17
N LYS A 111 5.10 -23.41 19.19
CA LYS A 111 5.92 -24.63 19.02
C LYS A 111 5.16 -25.82 18.44
N LYS A 112 3.84 -25.89 18.64
CA LYS A 112 2.98 -26.98 18.12
C LYS A 112 2.47 -26.69 16.71
N MET A 113 2.49 -25.43 16.31
CA MET A 113 2.10 -25.01 14.97
C MET A 113 3.12 -25.50 13.96
N GLU A 114 2.60 -25.87 12.80
CA GLU A 114 3.40 -26.13 11.62
C GLU A 114 4.16 -24.86 11.21
N ALA A 115 5.39 -25.02 10.70
CA ALA A 115 6.16 -23.90 10.18
C ALA A 115 5.45 -23.23 9.00
N ILE A 116 5.65 -21.92 8.87
CA ILE A 116 5.16 -21.13 7.75
C ILE A 116 6.37 -20.69 6.93
N TRP A 117 6.21 -20.66 5.61
CA TRP A 117 7.24 -20.27 4.67
C TRP A 117 6.70 -19.21 3.73
N CYS A 118 7.54 -18.26 3.35
CA CYS A 118 7.19 -17.29 2.32
C CYS A 118 7.78 -17.75 0.99
N LEU A 119 6.99 -17.77 -0.09
CA LEU A 119 7.54 -17.96 -1.42
C LEU A 119 8.41 -16.76 -1.80
N LYS A 120 9.63 -17.03 -2.27
CA LYS A 120 10.51 -16.03 -2.88
C LYS A 120 10.06 -15.82 -4.32
N LEU A 121 9.39 -14.70 -4.57
CA LEU A 121 8.85 -14.38 -5.88
C LEU A 121 9.88 -13.60 -6.70
N ASP A 122 10.09 -14.03 -7.95
CA ASP A 122 10.85 -13.27 -8.93
C ASP A 122 10.16 -11.93 -9.19
N LYS A 123 10.96 -10.86 -9.30
CA LYS A 123 10.49 -9.48 -9.46
C LYS A 123 10.99 -8.85 -10.76
N GLU A 124 11.63 -9.61 -11.64
CA GLU A 124 12.24 -9.04 -12.85
C GLU A 124 11.31 -8.97 -14.05
N THR A 125 10.21 -9.74 -14.05
CA THR A 125 9.24 -9.73 -15.16
C THR A 125 8.58 -8.36 -15.33
N LEU A 126 8.56 -7.88 -16.58
CA LEU A 126 7.98 -6.58 -16.94
C LEU A 126 6.47 -6.67 -17.18
N ILE A 127 5.75 -5.62 -16.77
CA ILE A 127 4.34 -5.41 -17.08
C ILE A 127 4.20 -4.24 -18.03
N GLY A 128 3.64 -4.53 -19.19
CA GLY A 128 3.25 -3.55 -20.19
C GLY A 128 2.02 -2.77 -19.75
N ARG A 129 1.95 -1.52 -20.19
CA ARG A 129 0.85 -0.60 -19.89
C ARG A 129 0.52 0.20 -21.14
N LYS A 130 -0.77 0.44 -21.39
CA LYS A 130 -1.19 1.24 -22.57
C LYS A 130 -0.78 2.72 -22.48
N GLN A 131 -0.67 3.28 -21.27
CA GLN A 131 -0.28 4.67 -21.01
C GLN A 131 0.23 4.84 -19.56
N ARG A 132 0.86 5.98 -19.22
CA ARG A 132 1.59 6.16 -17.94
C ARG A 132 0.70 6.09 -16.68
N ASN A 133 -0.57 6.48 -16.78
CA ASN A 133 -1.45 6.68 -15.61
C ASN A 133 -2.63 5.69 -15.60
N VAL A 134 -2.37 4.41 -15.85
CA VAL A 134 -3.41 3.36 -15.80
C VAL A 134 -3.25 2.48 -14.60
N SER A 135 -4.28 2.37 -13.78
CA SER A 135 -4.36 1.37 -12.71
C SER A 135 -5.33 0.23 -13.05
N GLY A 136 -6.06 0.36 -14.17
CA GLY A 136 -7.03 -0.63 -14.61
C GLY A 136 -6.35 -1.91 -15.08
N ARG A 137 -6.77 -3.06 -14.55
CA ARG A 137 -6.26 -4.38 -14.94
C ARG A 137 -6.28 -4.62 -16.45
N ASN A 138 -7.33 -4.14 -17.14
CA ASN A 138 -7.52 -4.32 -18.58
C ASN A 138 -6.56 -3.46 -19.44
N GLU A 139 -5.80 -2.57 -18.79
CA GLU A 139 -4.81 -1.70 -19.42
C GLU A 139 -3.37 -2.16 -19.14
N LEU A 140 -3.22 -3.24 -18.38
CA LEU A 140 -1.97 -3.90 -18.04
C LEU A 140 -1.88 -5.26 -18.76
N PHE A 141 -0.67 -5.69 -19.06
CA PHE A 141 -0.40 -7.02 -19.63
C PHE A 141 1.00 -7.51 -19.27
N ILE A 142 1.18 -8.83 -19.21
CA ILE A 142 2.51 -9.46 -19.06
C ILE A 142 3.25 -9.37 -20.39
N ILE A 143 4.52 -8.93 -20.35
CA ILE A 143 5.41 -8.91 -21.51
C ILE A 143 6.08 -10.29 -21.62
N GLU A 144 5.59 -11.12 -22.53
CA GLU A 144 6.01 -12.53 -22.66
C GLU A 144 7.49 -12.66 -23.04
N ASN A 145 7.98 -11.80 -23.93
CA ASN A 145 9.38 -11.77 -24.36
C ASN A 145 10.34 -11.14 -23.34
N ALA A 146 9.85 -10.74 -22.16
CA ALA A 146 10.65 -10.31 -21.01
C ALA A 146 10.36 -11.14 -19.75
N TRP A 147 9.60 -12.24 -19.89
CA TRP A 147 9.29 -13.14 -18.79
C TRP A 147 10.49 -14.02 -18.45
N THR A 148 10.73 -14.20 -17.15
CA THR A 148 11.88 -14.95 -16.61
C THR A 148 11.71 -16.47 -16.68
N GLY A 149 10.53 -16.97 -17.06
CA GLY A 149 10.23 -18.40 -17.15
C GLY A 149 9.77 -19.04 -15.82
N ASN A 150 9.63 -18.25 -14.75
CA ASN A 150 9.11 -18.72 -13.47
C ASN A 150 7.59 -18.87 -13.49
N ASP A 151 7.09 -19.91 -12.82
CA ASP A 151 5.66 -20.24 -12.83
C ASP A 151 4.83 -19.39 -11.85
N ILE A 152 5.48 -18.81 -10.83
CA ILE A 152 4.89 -17.89 -9.85
C ILE A 152 5.83 -16.69 -9.71
N PHE A 153 5.34 -15.49 -9.94
CA PHE A 153 6.18 -14.28 -9.91
C PHE A 153 5.35 -13.02 -9.64
N ILE A 154 6.05 -11.92 -9.35
CA ILE A 154 5.49 -10.57 -9.36
C ILE A 154 6.22 -9.71 -10.38
N SER A 155 5.67 -8.54 -10.67
CA SER A 155 6.26 -7.63 -11.64
C SER A 155 7.21 -6.62 -11.02
N LYS A 156 8.20 -6.19 -11.81
CA LYS A 156 9.20 -5.18 -11.42
C LYS A 156 8.59 -3.83 -11.04
N SER A 157 7.57 -3.42 -11.78
CA SER A 157 6.67 -2.35 -11.37
C SER A 157 5.53 -2.96 -10.58
N ALA A 158 5.29 -2.50 -9.35
CA ALA A 158 4.21 -2.93 -8.44
C ALA A 158 3.01 -3.59 -9.14
N GLY A 159 2.57 -4.74 -8.62
CA GLY A 159 1.56 -5.52 -9.32
C GLY A 159 0.89 -6.58 -8.47
N HIS A 160 0.14 -7.43 -9.16
CA HIS A 160 -0.43 -8.65 -8.60
C HIS A 160 0.62 -9.76 -8.54
N ILE A 161 0.26 -10.87 -7.91
CA ILE A 161 1.02 -12.10 -8.07
C ILE A 161 0.45 -12.83 -9.27
N TYR A 162 1.33 -13.17 -10.20
CA TYR A 162 1.00 -13.83 -11.46
C TYR A 162 1.40 -15.29 -11.39
N LEU A 163 0.58 -16.11 -12.03
CA LEU A 163 0.77 -17.54 -12.11
C LEU A 163 0.58 -17.96 -13.57
N THR A 164 1.41 -18.88 -14.04
CA THR A 164 1.16 -19.55 -15.32
C THR A 164 -0.07 -20.46 -15.21
N GLU A 165 -0.65 -20.85 -16.35
CA GLU A 165 -1.71 -21.86 -16.39
C GLU A 165 -1.27 -23.19 -15.76
N LYS A 166 0.02 -23.51 -15.84
CA LYS A 166 0.59 -24.69 -15.19
C LYS A 166 0.51 -24.59 -13.66
N ALA A 167 0.96 -23.47 -13.09
CA ALA A 167 0.84 -23.25 -11.65
C ALA A 167 -0.61 -23.18 -11.19
N LYS A 168 -1.49 -22.52 -11.95
CA LYS A 168 -2.93 -22.48 -11.69
C LYS A 168 -3.51 -23.89 -11.55
N LYS A 169 -3.26 -24.77 -12.54
CA LYS A 169 -3.73 -26.17 -12.50
C LYS A 169 -3.20 -26.91 -11.27
N TRP A 170 -1.91 -26.78 -10.99
CA TRP A 170 -1.32 -27.41 -9.81
C TRP A 170 -2.03 -26.99 -8.52
N PHE A 171 -2.33 -25.69 -8.38
CA PHE A 171 -3.04 -25.16 -7.21
C PHE A 171 -4.50 -25.59 -7.15
N GLU A 172 -5.20 -25.66 -8.28
CA GLU A 172 -6.57 -26.16 -8.36
C GLU A 172 -6.65 -27.65 -7.98
N GLU A 173 -5.65 -28.45 -8.36
CA GLU A 173 -5.57 -29.88 -8.04
C GLU A 173 -5.18 -30.14 -6.57
N ASN A 174 -4.28 -29.32 -6.00
CA ASN A 174 -3.71 -29.58 -4.68
C ASN A 174 -4.36 -28.78 -3.55
N LEU A 175 -4.97 -27.63 -3.84
CA LEU A 175 -5.52 -26.66 -2.88
C LEU A 175 -6.83 -25.98 -3.40
N PRO A 176 -7.83 -26.73 -3.89
CA PRO A 176 -8.99 -26.19 -4.60
C PRO A 176 -9.81 -25.17 -3.79
N GLU A 177 -9.89 -25.35 -2.48
CA GLU A 177 -10.74 -24.52 -1.60
C GLU A 177 -10.06 -23.23 -1.13
N CYS A 178 -8.76 -23.07 -1.38
CA CYS A 178 -7.96 -21.99 -0.80
C CYS A 178 -7.66 -20.84 -1.77
N ILE A 179 -7.93 -21.00 -3.07
CA ILE A 179 -7.39 -20.10 -4.10
C ILE A 179 -8.47 -19.72 -5.10
N MET A 180 -8.48 -18.43 -5.45
CA MET A 180 -9.28 -17.91 -6.55
C MET A 180 -8.36 -17.22 -7.56
N PHE A 181 -8.51 -17.61 -8.82
CA PHE A 181 -7.78 -17.03 -9.93
C PHE A 181 -8.64 -16.02 -10.67
N ARG A 182 -7.97 -15.06 -11.32
CA ARG A 182 -8.59 -14.17 -12.29
C ARG A 182 -7.65 -14.07 -13.48
N GLU A 183 -8.22 -14.16 -14.68
CA GLU A 183 -7.47 -14.03 -15.92
C GLU A 183 -6.76 -12.67 -16.00
N PHE A 184 -5.61 -12.69 -16.67
CA PHE A 184 -4.78 -11.52 -16.91
C PHE A 184 -4.15 -11.62 -18.29
N ASN A 185 -4.09 -10.50 -19.01
CA ASN A 185 -3.62 -10.50 -20.40
C ASN A 185 -2.09 -10.63 -20.46
N SER A 186 -1.61 -11.32 -21.47
CA SER A 186 -0.20 -11.36 -21.86
C SER A 186 -0.06 -11.14 -23.36
N LYS A 187 1.12 -10.67 -23.79
CA LYS A 187 1.50 -10.64 -25.20
C LYS A 187 3.01 -10.49 -25.38
N ILE A 188 3.48 -10.82 -26.57
CA ILE A 188 4.78 -10.36 -27.06
C ILE A 188 4.71 -8.83 -27.27
N ALA A 189 5.57 -8.09 -26.58
CA ALA A 189 5.63 -6.63 -26.69
C ALA A 189 6.64 -6.19 -27.74
N THR A 190 6.35 -5.05 -28.38
CA THR A 190 7.29 -4.36 -29.26
C THR A 190 8.43 -3.73 -28.45
N GLN A 191 9.56 -3.43 -29.10
CA GLN A 191 10.69 -2.76 -28.43
C GLN A 191 10.27 -1.38 -27.87
N GLN A 192 9.44 -0.63 -28.58
CA GLN A 192 8.92 0.66 -28.11
C GLN A 192 8.12 0.54 -26.81
N GLU A 193 7.31 -0.52 -26.68
CA GLU A 193 6.55 -0.77 -25.45
C GLU A 193 7.45 -1.17 -24.28
N ILE A 194 8.50 -1.96 -24.55
CA ILE A 194 9.52 -2.31 -23.55
C ILE A 194 10.25 -1.06 -23.09
N ASP A 195 10.74 -0.24 -24.03
CA ASP A 195 11.44 1.01 -23.74
C ASP A 195 10.58 1.96 -22.92
N PHE A 196 9.28 2.05 -23.23
CA PHE A 196 8.31 2.82 -22.46
C PHE A 196 8.18 2.33 -21.02
N VAL A 197 8.09 1.02 -20.80
CA VAL A 197 8.01 0.44 -19.44
C VAL A 197 9.32 0.66 -18.68
N LEU A 198 10.47 0.44 -19.33
CA LEU A 198 11.78 0.68 -18.74
C LEU A 198 11.95 2.14 -18.34
N ASP A 199 11.44 3.08 -19.14
CA ASP A 199 11.42 4.50 -18.76
C ASP A 199 10.50 4.79 -17.58
N TYR A 200 9.34 4.15 -17.54
CA TYR A 200 8.36 4.32 -16.47
C TYR A 200 8.87 3.82 -15.10
N ILE A 201 9.60 2.70 -15.06
CA ILE A 201 10.12 2.13 -13.80
C ILE A 201 11.39 2.80 -13.29
N LYS A 202 11.97 3.73 -14.06
CA LYS A 202 13.12 4.50 -13.57
C LYS A 202 12.73 5.22 -12.27
N PRO A 203 13.58 5.16 -11.23
CA PRO A 203 13.34 5.90 -10.01
C PRO A 203 13.08 7.37 -10.34
N THR A 204 11.93 7.90 -9.93
CA THR A 204 11.74 9.34 -9.96
C THR A 204 12.63 9.95 -8.88
N ALA A 205 13.35 11.01 -9.22
CA ALA A 205 14.08 11.76 -8.21
C ALA A 205 13.10 12.14 -7.09
N PRO A 206 13.47 11.96 -5.80
CA PRO A 206 12.60 12.32 -4.71
C PRO A 206 12.15 13.77 -4.91
N LYS A 207 10.84 14.01 -4.82
CA LYS A 207 10.31 15.37 -4.83
C LYS A 207 10.83 16.06 -3.57
N VAL A 208 11.95 16.75 -3.69
CA VAL A 208 12.44 17.64 -2.64
C VAL A 208 11.37 18.71 -2.48
N ASP A 209 10.77 18.82 -1.30
CA ASP A 209 9.88 19.93 -1.00
C ASP A 209 10.69 21.22 -1.22
N PRO A 210 10.35 22.06 -2.22
CA PRO A 210 11.11 23.26 -2.50
C PRO A 210 11.10 24.24 -1.31
N PHE A 211 10.22 24.02 -0.33
CA PHE A 211 10.07 24.81 0.89
C PHE A 211 10.63 24.10 2.13
N ALA A 212 11.34 22.97 1.99
CA ALA A 212 11.98 22.27 3.11
C ALA A 212 12.98 23.13 3.89
N HIS A 213 13.47 24.21 3.28
CA HIS A 213 14.38 25.19 3.90
C HIS A 213 13.65 26.22 4.78
N LEU A 214 12.31 26.32 4.71
CA LEU A 214 11.54 27.28 5.51
C LEU A 214 11.46 26.82 6.97
N THR A 215 11.73 27.75 7.88
CA THR A 215 11.61 27.48 9.31
C THR A 215 10.15 27.58 9.77
N GLU A 216 9.85 27.08 10.98
CA GLU A 216 8.53 27.26 11.61
C GLU A 216 8.15 28.75 11.73
N LYS A 217 9.14 29.62 11.93
CA LYS A 217 8.94 31.07 11.99
C LYS A 217 8.51 31.64 10.64
N ASP A 218 9.10 31.17 9.55
CA ASP A 218 8.75 31.59 8.19
C ASP A 218 7.31 31.18 7.85
N TRP A 219 6.92 29.96 8.22
CA TRP A 219 5.54 29.48 8.07
C TRP A 219 4.53 30.30 8.86
N LYS A 220 4.82 30.60 10.14
CA LYS A 220 3.96 31.44 10.99
C LYS A 220 3.81 32.85 10.41
N ASN A 221 4.90 33.45 9.93
CA ASN A 221 4.86 34.77 9.30
C ASN A 221 4.06 34.75 7.99
N TYR A 222 4.26 33.74 7.15
CA TYR A 222 3.50 33.57 5.91
C TYR A 222 1.99 33.48 6.19
N GLN A 223 1.57 32.61 7.11
CA GLN A 223 0.16 32.48 7.49
C GLN A 223 -0.40 33.79 8.07
N LYS A 224 0.35 34.44 8.96
CA LYS A 224 -0.04 35.73 9.54
C LYS A 224 -0.28 36.79 8.46
N PHE A 225 0.57 36.87 7.45
CA PHE A 225 0.38 37.80 6.34
C PHE A 225 -0.86 37.47 5.50
N LEU A 226 -1.18 36.19 5.26
CA LEU A 226 -2.41 35.79 4.58
C LEU A 226 -3.68 36.14 5.39
N GLU A 227 -3.65 35.91 6.70
CA GLU A 227 -4.73 36.29 7.61
C GLU A 227 -4.95 37.81 7.64
N HIS A 228 -3.86 38.58 7.73
CA HIS A 228 -3.90 40.03 7.67
C HIS A 228 -4.51 40.52 6.35
N ALA A 229 -4.06 39.97 5.21
CA ALA A 229 -4.61 40.31 3.90
C ALA A 229 -6.13 40.06 3.85
N THR A 230 -6.57 38.88 4.28
CA THR A 230 -7.99 38.51 4.33
C THR A 230 -8.80 39.44 5.23
N LYS A 231 -8.26 39.80 6.41
CA LYS A 231 -8.89 40.72 7.35
C LYS A 231 -9.07 42.12 6.76
N PHE A 232 -8.06 42.62 6.05
CA PHE A 232 -8.13 43.94 5.42
C PHE A 232 -9.08 43.97 4.21
N ILE A 233 -9.18 42.87 3.44
CA ILE A 233 -10.20 42.71 2.40
C ILE A 233 -11.61 42.71 2.99
N ALA A 234 -11.83 41.99 4.09
CA ALA A 234 -13.13 42.00 4.77
C ALA A 234 -13.46 43.41 5.28
N LYS A 235 -12.46 44.09 5.86
CA LYS A 235 -12.61 45.45 6.38
C LYS A 235 -12.97 46.46 5.30
N SER A 236 -12.32 46.42 4.13
CA SER A 236 -12.61 47.36 3.03
C SER A 236 -14.06 47.29 2.55
N LYS A 237 -14.73 46.13 2.69
CA LYS A 237 -16.16 46.00 2.38
C LYS A 237 -17.07 46.69 3.40
N THR A 238 -16.59 46.87 4.63
CA THR A 238 -17.35 47.46 5.75
C THR A 238 -16.98 48.91 6.06
N ASP A 239 -15.88 49.41 5.46
CA ASP A 239 -15.38 50.76 5.68
C ASP A 239 -16.34 51.81 5.08
N LYS A 240 -16.68 52.83 5.88
CA LYS A 240 -17.73 53.81 5.55
C LYS A 240 -17.30 54.91 4.57
N THR A 241 -16.00 55.15 4.42
CA THR A 241 -15.46 56.20 3.54
C THR A 241 -14.54 55.63 2.48
N GLU A 242 -14.52 56.24 1.29
CA GLU A 242 -13.62 55.81 0.20
C GLU A 242 -12.15 55.86 0.61
N LYS A 243 -11.74 56.88 1.39
CA LYS A 243 -10.39 56.99 1.95
C LYS A 243 -10.03 55.81 2.86
N SER A 244 -10.96 55.35 3.70
CA SER A 244 -10.73 54.16 4.55
C SER A 244 -10.69 52.87 3.74
N LYS A 245 -11.56 52.72 2.73
CA LYS A 245 -11.58 51.54 1.85
C LYS A 245 -10.25 51.39 1.10
N ALA A 246 -9.77 52.49 0.50
CA ALA A 246 -8.49 52.53 -0.21
C ALA A 246 -7.31 52.13 0.70
N LYS A 247 -7.27 52.67 1.94
CA LYS A 247 -6.25 52.32 2.93
C LYS A 247 -6.30 50.85 3.37
N SER A 248 -7.48 50.27 3.48
CA SER A 248 -7.65 48.84 3.78
C SER A 248 -7.19 47.97 2.61
N ILE A 249 -7.50 48.35 1.37
CA ILE A 249 -7.01 47.66 0.16
C ILE A 249 -5.47 47.71 0.07
N GLU A 250 -4.87 48.89 0.29
CA GLU A 250 -3.41 49.07 0.29
C GLU A 250 -2.71 48.12 1.29
N LYS A 251 -3.24 48.02 2.51
CA LYS A 251 -2.73 47.10 3.54
C LYS A 251 -2.91 45.62 3.20
N ALA A 252 -3.99 45.27 2.48
CA ALA A 252 -4.18 43.91 1.99
C ALA A 252 -3.14 43.55 0.92
N ILE A 253 -2.87 44.46 -0.02
CA ILE A 253 -1.84 44.31 -1.07
C ILE A 253 -0.45 44.17 -0.43
N GLU A 254 -0.11 45.02 0.54
CA GLU A 254 1.16 44.96 1.27
C GLU A 254 1.32 43.62 2.01
N SER A 255 0.26 43.14 2.64
CA SER A 255 0.27 41.84 3.33
C SER A 255 0.51 40.68 2.35
N PHE A 256 -0.10 40.70 1.16
CA PHE A 256 0.18 39.69 0.13
C PHE A 256 1.60 39.76 -0.42
N LYS A 257 2.17 40.96 -0.64
CA LYS A 257 3.58 41.12 -1.05
C LYS A 257 4.55 40.55 -0.01
N ASN A 258 4.29 40.80 1.28
CA ASN A 258 5.08 40.25 2.37
C ASN A 258 4.97 38.72 2.46
N ALA A 259 3.80 38.16 2.18
CA ALA A 259 3.65 36.70 2.05
C ALA A 259 4.43 36.15 0.84
N GLN A 260 4.36 36.80 -0.33
CA GLN A 260 5.10 36.41 -1.54
C GLN A 260 6.62 36.41 -1.35
N ALA A 261 7.15 37.30 -0.50
CA ALA A 261 8.58 37.35 -0.18
C ALA A 261 9.08 36.11 0.60
N ILE A 262 8.18 35.39 1.28
CA ILE A 262 8.51 34.15 2.00
C ILE A 262 8.25 32.93 1.09
N LYS A 263 7.07 32.90 0.45
CA LYS A 263 6.63 31.77 -0.35
C LYS A 263 5.62 32.24 -1.41
N PRO A 264 5.63 31.68 -2.63
CA PRO A 264 4.58 31.95 -3.62
C PRO A 264 3.17 31.75 -3.03
N LEU A 265 2.27 32.68 -3.35
CA LEU A 265 0.86 32.60 -2.93
C LEU A 265 0.20 31.34 -3.48
N GLY A 266 -0.75 30.81 -2.72
CA GLY A 266 -1.65 29.79 -3.23
C GLY A 266 -2.53 30.34 -4.36
N LYS A 267 -3.14 29.46 -5.15
CA LYS A 267 -3.98 29.86 -6.30
C LYS A 267 -5.10 30.85 -5.90
N LYS A 268 -5.70 30.65 -4.73
CA LYS A 268 -6.78 31.50 -4.20
C LYS A 268 -6.25 32.89 -3.81
N GLU A 269 -5.15 32.93 -3.07
CA GLU A 269 -4.52 34.16 -2.60
C GLU A 269 -3.97 34.98 -3.77
N GLN A 270 -3.39 34.31 -4.77
CA GLN A 270 -2.91 34.93 -6.00
C GLN A 270 -4.05 35.61 -6.78
N PHE A 271 -5.18 34.91 -6.94
CA PHE A 271 -6.37 35.47 -7.59
C PHE A 271 -6.89 36.72 -6.87
N LEU A 272 -6.96 36.68 -5.53
CA LEU A 272 -7.38 37.84 -4.73
C LEU A 272 -6.41 39.01 -4.84
N PHE A 273 -5.10 38.74 -4.82
CA PHE A 273 -4.08 39.76 -4.99
C PHE A 273 -4.23 40.49 -6.33
N GLU A 274 -4.40 39.73 -7.43
CA GLU A 274 -4.59 40.28 -8.77
C GLU A 274 -5.87 41.13 -8.90
N GLN A 275 -6.94 40.77 -8.19
CA GLN A 275 -8.17 41.58 -8.16
C GLN A 275 -7.99 42.92 -7.46
N LEU A 276 -7.11 43.01 -6.46
CA LEU A 276 -6.88 44.25 -5.70
C LEU A 276 -5.90 45.19 -6.40
N THR A 277 -5.06 44.66 -7.30
CA THR A 277 -4.03 45.43 -8.03
C THR A 277 -4.46 45.89 -9.42
N LYS A 278 -5.69 45.60 -9.83
CA LYS A 278 -6.33 46.10 -11.05
C LYS A 278 -7.08 47.39 -10.77
#